data_AF-A0A109L8S6-F1
#
_entry.id   AF-A0A109L8S6-F1
#
_cell.length_a   1.000
_cell.length_b   1.000
_cell.length_c   1.000
_cell.angle_alpha   90.00
_cell.angle_beta   90.00
_cell.angle_gamma   90.00
#
_symmetry.space_group_name_H-M   'P 1'
#
loop_
_entity.id
_entity.type
_entity.pdbx_description
1 polymer ?
#
loop_
_entity_poly.entity_id
_entity_poly.type
_entity_poly.pdbx_seq_one_letter_code
_entity_poly.pdbx_strand_id
1 'polypeptide(L)'
;MDWMQFVSAMASALAWPAAVVTVVCLLKNPILGLIPKIRSFKYGELHVDLTEELKAVQESLPSKPQEPPGDEKAPLPTPVALQLAALSPRGAILHSWLEVEAAVDQLANKAGIEFPAKASPVVKMRALHDERVIDALIYATFLQLSKVRNDAVHLTDRETTYQDATMMWGSCSWLIERLNAALPTDDD
;
A
#
# COMPACT_ATOMS: atom_id res chain seq x y z
N MET A 1 -67.85 24.87 0.49
CA MET A 1 -66.81 24.50 -0.49
C MET A 1 -67.34 23.35 -1.30
N ASP A 2 -67.29 23.46 -2.62
CA ASP A 2 -67.71 22.37 -3.51
C ASP A 2 -66.82 21.14 -3.33
N TRP A 3 -67.44 19.97 -3.31
CA TRP A 3 -66.77 18.67 -3.20
C TRP A 3 -65.62 18.50 -4.21
N MET A 4 -65.77 19.05 -5.41
CA MET A 4 -64.73 19.07 -6.44
C MET A 4 -63.47 19.84 -6.01
N GLN A 5 -63.62 20.93 -5.26
CA GLN A 5 -62.47 21.71 -4.80
C GLN A 5 -61.66 20.98 -3.72
N PHE A 6 -62.33 20.24 -2.82
CA PHE A 6 -61.66 19.43 -1.80
C PHE A 6 -60.80 18.33 -2.42
N VAL A 7 -61.33 17.62 -3.43
CA VAL A 7 -60.60 16.57 -4.15
C VAL A 7 -59.38 17.16 -4.89
N SER A 8 -59.53 18.33 -5.52
CA SER A 8 -58.42 18.99 -6.23
C SER A 8 -57.28 19.44 -5.28
N ALA A 9 -57.63 19.95 -4.10
CA ALA A 9 -56.67 20.41 -3.10
C ALA A 9 -55.91 19.22 -2.50
N MET A 10 -56.60 18.11 -2.24
CA MET A 10 -55.98 16.89 -1.72
C MET A 10 -55.05 16.23 -2.75
N ALA A 11 -55.46 16.15 -4.02
CA ALA A 11 -54.61 15.63 -5.09
C ALA A 11 -53.35 16.49 -5.29
N SER A 12 -53.47 17.82 -5.23
CA SER A 12 -52.33 18.73 -5.37
C SER A 12 -51.36 18.62 -4.19
N ALA A 13 -51.86 18.43 -2.97
CA ALA A 13 -51.03 18.24 -1.78
C ALA A 13 -50.29 16.88 -1.78
N LEU A 14 -50.91 15.83 -2.33
CA LEU A 14 -50.32 14.48 -2.39
C LEU A 14 -49.45 14.26 -3.63
N ALA A 15 -49.63 15.04 -4.70
CA ALA A 15 -48.87 14.89 -5.95
C ALA A 15 -47.36 15.03 -5.73
N TRP A 16 -46.92 16.00 -4.92
CA TRP A 16 -45.50 16.23 -4.66
C TRP A 16 -44.84 15.13 -3.81
N PRO A 17 -45.40 14.72 -2.65
CA PRO A 17 -44.90 13.57 -1.92
C PRO A 17 -44.88 12.28 -2.74
N ALA A 18 -45.94 12.02 -3.53
CA ALA A 18 -46.01 10.86 -4.40
C ALA A 18 -44.91 10.90 -5.47
N ALA A 19 -44.72 12.03 -6.14
CA ALA A 19 -43.66 12.20 -7.14
C ALA A 19 -42.27 11.98 -6.56
N VAL A 20 -41.97 12.54 -5.37
CA VAL A 20 -40.68 12.33 -4.69
C VAL A 20 -40.46 10.85 -4.35
N VAL A 21 -41.46 10.18 -3.80
CA VAL A 21 -41.37 8.74 -3.48
C VAL A 21 -41.18 7.90 -4.74
N THR A 22 -41.89 8.20 -5.82
CA THR A 22 -41.74 7.52 -7.11
C THR A 22 -40.33 7.70 -7.68
N VAL A 23 -39.79 8.92 -7.67
CA VAL A 23 -38.42 9.21 -8.12
C VAL A 23 -37.40 8.44 -7.27
N VAL A 24 -37.50 8.50 -5.94
CA VAL A 24 -36.58 7.78 -5.04
C VAL A 24 -36.65 6.26 -5.25
N CYS A 25 -37.86 5.71 -5.42
CA CYS A 25 -38.03 4.28 -5.69
C CYS A 25 -37.50 3.83 -7.05
N LEU A 26 -37.55 4.70 -8.08
CA LEU A 26 -36.97 4.43 -9.39
C LEU A 26 -35.43 4.55 -9.38
N LEU A 27 -34.89 5.52 -8.64
CA LEU A 27 -33.44 5.80 -8.62
C LEU A 27 -32.65 4.94 -7.63
N LYS A 28 -33.28 4.36 -6.59
CA LYS A 28 -32.56 3.54 -5.60
C LYS A 28 -31.84 2.34 -6.22
N ASN A 29 -32.50 1.66 -7.16
CA ASN A 29 -31.97 0.45 -7.80
C ASN A 29 -30.75 0.74 -8.69
N PRO A 30 -30.76 1.73 -9.61
CA PRO A 30 -29.58 2.06 -10.39
C PRO A 30 -28.45 2.60 -9.51
N ILE A 31 -28.72 3.48 -8.52
CA ILE A 31 -27.67 4.02 -7.65
C ILE A 31 -26.94 2.89 -6.88
N LEU A 32 -27.70 1.95 -6.30
CA LEU A 32 -27.11 0.78 -5.62
C LEU A 32 -26.28 -0.10 -6.56
N GLY A 33 -26.68 -0.21 -7.83
CA GLY A 33 -25.93 -0.94 -8.87
C GLY A 33 -24.65 -0.24 -9.35
N LEU A 34 -24.52 1.08 -9.17
CA LEU A 34 -23.30 1.82 -9.50
C LEU A 34 -22.24 1.79 -8.39
N ILE A 35 -22.64 1.60 -7.12
CA ILE A 35 -21.70 1.46 -5.99
C ILE A 35 -20.62 0.40 -6.24
N PRO A 36 -20.92 -0.84 -6.68
CA PRO A 36 -19.89 -1.84 -6.94
C PRO A 36 -18.96 -1.44 -8.10
N LYS A 37 -19.44 -0.69 -9.11
CA LYS A 37 -18.60 -0.21 -10.22
C LYS A 37 -17.62 0.88 -9.80
N ILE A 38 -18.07 1.82 -8.96
CA ILE A 38 -17.20 2.87 -8.41
C ILE A 38 -16.15 2.23 -7.50
N ARG A 39 -16.54 1.22 -6.72
CA ARG A 39 -15.61 0.44 -5.89
C ARG A 39 -14.59 -0.30 -6.76
N SER A 40 -15.03 -1.11 -7.72
CA SER A 40 -14.10 -1.85 -8.60
C SER A 40 -13.17 -0.94 -9.39
N PHE A 41 -13.65 0.24 -9.81
CA PHE A 41 -12.82 1.22 -10.50
C PHE A 41 -11.75 1.81 -9.58
N LYS A 42 -12.12 2.27 -8.38
CA LYS A 42 -11.15 2.75 -7.37
C LYS A 42 -10.11 1.70 -6.99
N TYR A 43 -10.52 0.44 -6.84
CA TYR A 43 -9.61 -0.66 -6.52
C TYR A 43 -8.71 -1.04 -7.70
N GLY A 44 -9.23 -0.97 -8.92
CA GLY A 44 -8.45 -1.14 -10.15
C GLY A 44 -7.41 -0.03 -10.33
N GLU A 45 -7.78 1.23 -10.09
CA GLU A 45 -6.85 2.36 -10.06
C GLU A 45 -5.77 2.15 -9.00
N LEU A 46 -6.15 1.79 -7.77
CA LEU A 46 -5.19 1.56 -6.68
C LEU A 46 -4.21 0.41 -6.98
N HIS A 47 -4.65 -0.66 -7.66
CA HIS A 47 -3.76 -1.74 -8.11
C HIS A 47 -2.81 -1.28 -9.23
N VAL A 48 -3.33 -0.53 -10.21
CA VAL A 48 -2.50 0.02 -11.30
C VAL A 48 -1.45 0.97 -10.74
N ASP A 49 -1.84 1.87 -9.84
CA ASP A 49 -0.94 2.80 -9.15
C ASP A 49 0.13 2.02 -8.37
N LEU A 50 -0.25 1.00 -7.60
CA LEU A 50 0.71 0.17 -6.85
C LEU A 50 1.71 -0.55 -7.76
N THR A 51 1.24 -1.18 -8.84
CA THR A 51 2.12 -1.86 -9.79
C THR A 51 3.05 -0.88 -10.50
N GLU A 52 2.55 0.30 -10.87
CA GLU A 52 3.34 1.35 -11.51
C GLU A 52 4.39 1.93 -10.55
N GLU A 53 4.02 2.18 -9.30
CA GLU A 53 4.95 2.65 -8.26
C GLU A 53 6.04 1.62 -7.96
N LEU A 54 5.71 0.33 -7.84
CA LEU A 54 6.70 -0.73 -7.64
C LEU A 54 7.66 -0.89 -8.81
N LYS A 55 7.19 -0.68 -10.04
CA LYS A 55 8.05 -0.67 -11.23
C LYS A 55 8.97 0.54 -11.22
N ALA A 56 8.44 1.72 -10.93
CA ALA A 56 9.22 2.95 -10.83
C ALA A 56 10.32 2.85 -9.77
N VAL A 57 10.02 2.25 -8.60
CA VAL A 57 11.07 1.93 -7.61
C VAL A 57 12.14 1.06 -8.24
N GLN A 58 11.78 -0.10 -8.79
CA GLN A 58 12.77 -1.05 -9.34
C GLN A 58 13.62 -0.45 -10.47
N GLU A 59 13.06 0.38 -11.32
CA GLU A 59 13.78 1.06 -12.40
C GLU A 59 14.78 2.10 -11.87
N SER A 60 14.50 2.70 -10.71
CA SER A 60 15.38 3.68 -10.07
C SER A 60 16.55 3.04 -9.30
N LEU A 61 16.50 1.74 -9.02
CA LEU A 61 17.53 1.05 -8.24
C LEU A 61 18.77 0.75 -9.10
N PRO A 62 19.98 1.18 -8.68
CA PRO A 62 21.21 0.82 -9.36
C PRO A 62 21.49 -0.67 -9.14
N SER A 63 21.47 -1.40 -10.25
CA SER A 63 21.50 -2.88 -10.33
C SER A 63 20.34 -3.54 -9.59
N LYS A 64 19.37 -4.02 -10.38
CA LYS A 64 18.35 -4.98 -9.94
C LYS A 64 19.03 -6.08 -9.12
N PRO A 65 18.52 -6.47 -7.92
CA PRO A 65 18.93 -7.71 -7.29
C PRO A 65 18.86 -8.81 -8.35
N GLN A 66 20.01 -9.40 -8.68
CA GLN A 66 20.02 -10.52 -9.59
C GLN A 66 19.11 -11.58 -8.96
N GLU A 67 18.04 -11.93 -9.66
CA GLU A 67 17.48 -13.28 -9.53
C GLU A 67 18.69 -14.22 -9.60
N PRO A 68 18.94 -15.06 -8.58
CA PRO A 68 20.11 -15.91 -8.58
C PRO A 68 20.18 -16.61 -9.94
N PRO A 69 21.26 -16.44 -10.72
CA PRO A 69 21.47 -17.26 -11.89
C PRO A 69 21.40 -18.69 -11.42
N GLY A 70 20.67 -19.54 -12.15
CA GLY A 70 20.53 -20.94 -11.82
C GLY A 70 21.89 -21.54 -11.48
N ASP A 71 22.10 -21.77 -10.19
CA ASP A 71 23.17 -22.57 -9.66
C ASP A 71 22.48 -23.52 -8.69
N GLU A 72 22.59 -24.79 -9.04
CA GLU A 72 22.13 -25.95 -8.32
C GLU A 72 22.89 -26.04 -6.98
N LYS A 73 22.55 -25.16 -6.04
CA LYS A 73 22.98 -25.21 -4.64
C LYS A 73 21.77 -25.46 -3.78
N ALA A 74 21.95 -26.37 -2.82
CA ALA A 74 20.96 -26.94 -1.92
C ALA A 74 19.83 -25.95 -1.54
N PRO A 75 18.56 -26.40 -1.42
CA PRO A 75 17.44 -25.51 -1.15
C PRO A 75 17.69 -24.69 0.11
N LEU A 76 18.09 -23.43 -0.07
CA LEU A 76 17.94 -22.44 0.98
C LEU A 76 16.44 -22.35 1.26
N PRO A 77 16.03 -22.30 2.54
CA PRO A 77 14.62 -22.16 2.86
C PRO A 77 14.10 -20.90 2.16
N THR A 78 13.07 -21.06 1.34
CA THR A 78 12.41 -19.96 0.64
C THR A 78 12.10 -18.86 1.66
N PRO A 79 12.48 -17.59 1.42
CA PRO A 79 12.16 -16.49 2.31
C PRO A 79 10.67 -16.48 2.69
N VAL A 80 10.38 -16.21 3.97
CA VAL A 80 9.00 -16.28 4.51
C VAL A 80 8.03 -15.42 3.71
N ALA A 81 8.47 -14.24 3.27
CA ALA A 81 7.68 -13.36 2.40
C ALA A 81 7.28 -14.03 1.07
N LEU A 82 8.17 -14.80 0.43
CA LEU A 82 7.88 -15.49 -0.82
C LEU A 82 6.95 -16.70 -0.62
N GLN A 83 7.06 -17.39 0.53
CA GLN A 83 6.08 -18.42 0.90
C GLN A 83 4.70 -17.80 1.14
N LEU A 84 4.67 -16.65 1.82
CA LEU A 84 3.44 -15.92 2.09
C LEU A 84 2.85 -15.34 0.82
N ALA A 85 3.66 -14.96 -0.18
CA ALA A 85 3.18 -14.39 -1.43
C ALA A 85 2.24 -15.35 -2.18
N ALA A 86 2.47 -16.66 -2.07
CA ALA A 86 1.62 -17.68 -2.69
C ALA A 86 0.26 -17.85 -1.98
N LEU A 87 0.16 -17.49 -0.70
CA LEU A 87 -1.02 -17.69 0.13
C LEU A 87 -1.82 -16.39 0.36
N SER A 88 -1.10 -15.30 0.63
CA SER A 88 -1.59 -13.96 0.88
C SER A 88 -0.55 -12.95 0.35
N PRO A 89 -0.68 -12.49 -0.91
CA PRO A 89 0.26 -11.54 -1.51
C PRO A 89 0.31 -10.22 -0.73
N ARG A 90 -0.84 -9.74 -0.25
CA ARG A 90 -0.92 -8.60 0.66
C ARG A 90 -0.16 -8.85 1.97
N GLY A 91 -0.34 -10.02 2.59
CA GLY A 91 0.39 -10.39 3.79
C GLY A 91 1.90 -10.39 3.56
N ALA A 92 2.36 -10.85 2.39
CA ALA A 92 3.76 -10.83 2.01
C ALA A 92 4.31 -9.40 1.85
N ILE A 93 3.56 -8.49 1.20
CA ILE A 93 3.94 -7.08 1.08
C ILE A 93 4.14 -6.44 2.47
N LEU A 94 3.18 -6.67 3.38
CA LEU A 94 3.27 -6.15 4.75
C LEU A 94 4.43 -6.77 5.53
N HIS A 95 4.66 -8.08 5.38
CA HIS A 95 5.78 -8.77 6.02
C HIS A 95 7.13 -8.24 5.53
N SER A 96 7.31 -8.07 4.22
CA SER A 96 8.54 -7.51 3.65
C SER A 96 8.85 -6.12 4.19
N TRP A 97 7.83 -5.31 4.45
CA TRP A 97 8.02 -4.00 5.07
C TRP A 97 8.44 -4.06 6.55
N LEU A 98 7.93 -5.01 7.33
CA LEU A 98 8.32 -5.17 8.73
C LEU A 98 9.83 -5.42 8.88
N GLU A 99 10.41 -6.17 7.94
CA GLU A 99 11.87 -6.41 7.90
C GLU A 99 12.66 -5.12 7.65
N VAL A 100 12.15 -4.21 6.80
CA VAL A 100 12.74 -2.89 6.59
C VAL A 100 12.65 -2.06 7.87
N GLU A 101 11.51 -2.03 8.55
CA GLU A 101 11.34 -1.28 9.81
C GLU A 101 12.32 -1.76 10.89
N ALA A 102 12.51 -3.08 11.01
CA ALA A 102 13.51 -3.66 11.89
C ALA A 102 14.95 -3.24 11.51
N ALA A 103 15.30 -3.22 10.21
CA ALA A 103 16.62 -2.79 9.75
C ALA A 103 16.87 -1.29 10.02
N VAL A 104 15.86 -0.44 9.84
CA VAL A 104 15.93 1.00 10.19
C VAL A 104 16.16 1.18 11.69
N ASP A 105 15.46 0.43 12.52
CA ASP A 105 15.61 0.50 13.97
C ASP A 105 17.01 0.05 14.41
N GLN A 106 17.55 -1.00 13.80
CA GLN A 106 18.91 -1.46 14.05
C GLN A 106 19.96 -0.41 13.65
N LEU A 107 19.82 0.18 12.46
CA LEU A 107 20.73 1.22 11.98
C LEU A 107 20.68 2.47 12.86
N ALA A 108 19.49 2.93 13.24
CA ALA A 108 19.31 4.04 14.17
C ALA A 108 20.02 3.79 15.51
N ASN A 109 19.83 2.60 16.09
CA ASN A 109 20.48 2.22 17.35
C ASN A 109 22.00 2.16 17.21
N LYS A 110 22.53 1.58 16.13
CA LYS A 110 23.98 1.51 15.88
C LYS A 110 24.62 2.86 15.58
N ALA A 111 23.88 3.77 14.94
CA ALA A 111 24.30 5.16 14.74
C ALA A 111 24.26 6.00 16.04
N GLY A 112 23.77 5.43 17.16
CA GLY A 112 23.67 6.14 18.44
C GLY A 112 22.58 7.23 18.46
N ILE A 113 21.61 7.17 17.54
CA ILE A 113 20.54 8.15 17.45
C ILE A 113 19.35 7.66 18.26
N GLU A 114 19.07 8.33 19.38
CA GLU A 114 17.94 7.99 20.23
C GLU A 114 16.63 8.55 19.68
N PHE A 115 15.60 7.69 19.65
CA PHE A 115 14.24 8.08 19.29
C PHE A 115 13.26 7.71 20.39
N PRO A 116 12.17 8.48 20.55
CA PRO A 116 11.04 8.04 21.36
C PRO A 116 10.52 6.66 20.90
N ALA A 117 10.05 5.83 21.83
CA ALA A 117 9.58 4.47 21.54
C ALA A 117 8.46 4.40 20.46
N LYS A 118 7.72 5.49 20.23
CA LYS A 118 6.65 5.59 19.23
C LYS A 118 7.03 6.44 18.01
N ALA A 119 8.31 6.70 17.79
CA ALA A 119 8.76 7.47 16.63
C ALA A 119 8.42 6.72 15.33
N SER A 120 7.86 7.45 14.37
CA SER A 120 7.57 6.90 13.04
C SER A 120 8.87 6.51 12.32
N PRO A 121 8.89 5.39 11.58
CA PRO A 121 10.02 5.01 10.72
C PRO A 121 10.49 6.13 9.77
N VAL A 122 9.57 6.97 9.29
CA VAL A 122 9.89 8.12 8.42
C VAL A 122 10.72 9.17 9.16
N VAL A 123 10.45 9.39 10.44
CA VAL A 123 11.23 10.31 11.28
C VAL A 123 12.64 9.77 11.50
N LYS A 124 12.77 8.46 11.76
CA LYS A 124 14.06 7.80 11.92
C LYS A 124 14.91 7.90 10.66
N MET A 125 14.31 7.57 9.51
CA MET A 125 14.98 7.66 8.20
C MET A 125 15.38 9.08 7.82
N ARG A 126 14.56 10.08 8.17
CA ARG A 126 14.93 11.49 7.96
C ARG A 126 16.17 11.87 8.75
N ALA A 127 16.19 11.56 10.05
CA ALA A 127 17.34 11.84 10.90
C ALA A 127 18.61 11.11 10.42
N LEU A 128 18.50 9.84 10.02
CA LEU A 128 19.63 9.08 9.44
C LEU A 128 20.17 9.72 8.16
N HIS A 129 19.30 10.28 7.31
CA HIS A 129 19.70 11.01 6.12
C HIS A 129 20.33 12.37 6.45
N ASP A 130 19.75 13.11 7.39
CA ASP A 130 20.25 14.42 7.81
C ASP A 130 21.65 14.32 8.45
N GLU A 131 21.90 13.26 9.22
CA GLU A 131 23.21 12.90 9.80
C GLU A 131 24.17 12.25 8.77
N ARG A 132 23.75 12.13 7.49
CA ARG A 132 24.52 11.53 6.38
C ARG A 132 24.95 10.08 6.61
N VAL A 133 24.24 9.33 7.46
CA VAL A 133 24.43 7.89 7.64
C VAL A 133 23.98 7.13 6.40
N ILE A 134 22.93 7.62 5.74
CA ILE A 134 22.40 7.07 4.49
C ILE A 134 22.41 8.13 3.38
N ASP A 135 22.48 7.68 2.14
CA ASP A 135 22.41 8.58 0.98
C ASP A 135 20.96 8.95 0.61
N ALA A 136 20.84 9.91 -0.31
CA ALA A 136 19.54 10.39 -0.79
C ALA A 136 18.73 9.33 -1.56
N LEU A 137 19.41 8.37 -2.19
CA LEU A 137 18.75 7.30 -2.95
C LEU A 137 18.07 6.31 -1.98
N ILE A 138 18.77 5.88 -0.94
CA ILE A 138 18.23 5.03 0.14
C ILE A 138 17.02 5.72 0.78
N TYR A 139 17.15 7.02 1.10
CA TYR A 139 16.06 7.78 1.70
C TYR A 139 14.83 7.90 0.77
N ALA A 140 15.04 8.25 -0.49
CA ALA A 140 13.95 8.38 -1.48
C ALA A 140 13.25 7.03 -1.72
N THR A 141 14.02 5.95 -1.84
CA THR A 141 13.51 4.57 -2.03
C THR A 141 12.63 4.17 -0.85
N PHE A 142 13.07 4.44 0.38
CA PHE A 142 12.29 4.16 1.58
C PHE A 142 10.94 4.90 1.59
N LEU A 143 10.93 6.19 1.24
CA LEU A 143 9.69 6.97 1.19
C LEU A 143 8.71 6.41 0.15
N GLN A 144 9.21 6.03 -1.02
CA GLN A 144 8.37 5.46 -2.08
C GLN A 144 7.81 4.10 -1.67
N LEU A 145 8.62 3.21 -1.09
CA LEU A 145 8.14 1.93 -0.56
C LEU A 145 7.17 2.09 0.61
N SER A 146 7.33 3.13 1.44
CA SER A 146 6.39 3.44 2.53
C SER A 146 5.02 3.81 1.98
N LYS A 147 4.97 4.54 0.86
CA LYS A 147 3.74 4.87 0.16
C LYS A 147 3.05 3.62 -0.39
N VAL A 148 3.79 2.80 -1.14
CA VAL A 148 3.30 1.51 -1.67
C VAL A 148 2.73 0.62 -0.56
N ARG A 149 3.41 0.54 0.59
CA ARG A 149 2.94 -0.23 1.74
C ARG A 149 1.63 0.32 2.30
N ASN A 150 1.49 1.65 2.40
CA ASN A 150 0.24 2.26 2.89
C ASN A 150 -0.92 1.98 1.93
N ASP A 151 -0.68 2.03 0.63
CA ASP A 151 -1.69 1.70 -0.37
C ASP A 151 -2.10 0.22 -0.29
N ALA A 152 -1.14 -0.68 -0.09
CA ALA A 152 -1.39 -2.11 0.10
C ALA A 152 -2.22 -2.45 1.36
N VAL A 153 -2.18 -1.63 2.42
CA VAL A 153 -3.02 -1.81 3.63
C VAL A 153 -4.50 -1.66 3.29
N HIS A 154 -4.84 -0.84 2.30
CA HIS A 154 -6.22 -0.60 1.88
C HIS A 154 -6.75 -1.63 0.88
N LEU A 155 -5.87 -2.49 0.35
CA LEU A 155 -6.20 -3.57 -0.56
C LEU A 155 -6.62 -4.85 0.17
N THR A 156 -7.31 -5.72 -0.56
CA THR A 156 -7.59 -7.11 -0.18
C THR A 156 -6.67 -8.06 -0.92
N ASP A 157 -6.55 -9.30 -0.44
CA ASP A 157 -5.69 -10.32 -1.06
C ASP A 157 -6.10 -10.66 -2.51
N ARG A 158 -7.36 -10.39 -2.91
CA ARG A 158 -7.84 -10.56 -4.29
C ARG A 158 -7.34 -9.47 -5.24
N GLU A 159 -6.94 -8.33 -4.69
CA GLU A 159 -6.53 -7.13 -5.42
C GLU A 159 -5.01 -6.99 -5.46
N THR A 160 -4.28 -7.88 -4.79
CA THR A 160 -2.81 -7.93 -4.79
C THR A 160 -2.35 -9.18 -5.52
N THR A 161 -1.35 -9.07 -6.39
CA THR A 161 -0.83 -10.24 -7.12
C THR A 161 0.42 -10.80 -6.46
N TYR A 162 0.71 -12.08 -6.73
CA TYR A 162 1.99 -12.70 -6.38
C TYR A 162 3.18 -11.88 -6.92
N GLN A 163 3.05 -11.31 -8.12
CA GLN A 163 4.09 -10.51 -8.73
C GLN A 163 4.33 -9.19 -7.97
N ASP A 164 3.28 -8.52 -7.50
CA ASP A 164 3.45 -7.30 -6.69
C ASP A 164 4.18 -7.63 -5.38
N ALA A 165 3.85 -8.77 -4.76
CA ALA A 165 4.51 -9.24 -3.56
C ALA A 165 6.00 -9.59 -3.80
N THR A 166 6.35 -10.21 -4.93
CA THR A 166 7.76 -10.52 -5.24
C THR A 166 8.56 -9.27 -5.57
N MET A 167 7.95 -8.30 -6.28
CA MET A 167 8.55 -6.99 -6.57
C MET A 167 8.80 -6.19 -5.30
N MET A 168 7.82 -6.18 -4.38
CA MET A 168 7.97 -5.57 -3.06
C MET A 168 9.08 -6.24 -2.27
N TRP A 169 9.08 -7.58 -2.19
CA TRP A 169 10.13 -8.32 -1.49
C TRP A 169 11.52 -7.97 -2.02
N GLY A 170 11.72 -8.00 -3.34
CA GLY A 170 13.01 -7.68 -3.95
C GLY A 170 13.48 -6.25 -3.65
N SER A 171 12.55 -5.28 -3.69
CA SER A 171 12.86 -3.88 -3.37
C SER A 171 13.18 -3.68 -1.89
N CYS A 172 12.45 -4.35 -0.99
CA CYS A 172 12.72 -4.36 0.45
C CYS A 172 14.06 -5.04 0.76
N SER A 173 14.37 -6.18 0.14
CA SER A 173 15.65 -6.87 0.33
C SER A 173 16.84 -6.01 -0.10
N TRP A 174 16.74 -5.33 -1.26
CA TRP A 174 17.75 -4.37 -1.69
C TRP A 174 17.94 -3.25 -0.65
N LEU A 175 16.83 -2.68 -0.15
CA LEU A 175 16.90 -1.60 0.84
C LEU A 175 17.55 -2.07 2.15
N ILE A 176 17.18 -3.24 2.64
CA ILE A 176 17.77 -3.86 3.84
C ILE A 176 19.28 -4.06 3.66
N GLU A 177 19.71 -4.58 2.51
CA GLU A 177 21.13 -4.76 2.19
C GLU A 177 21.89 -3.43 2.25
N ARG A 178 21.31 -2.36 1.69
CA ARG A 178 21.91 -1.02 1.71
C ARG A 178 21.93 -0.39 3.10
N LEU A 179 20.87 -0.56 3.88
CA LEU A 179 20.83 -0.12 5.28
C LEU A 179 21.88 -0.85 6.12
N ASN A 180 22.05 -2.15 5.89
CA ASN A 180 23.06 -2.97 6.57
C ASN A 180 24.48 -2.59 6.13
N ALA A 181 24.70 -2.25 4.85
CA ALA A 181 26.00 -1.78 4.36
C ALA A 181 26.35 -0.38 4.89
N ALA A 182 25.36 0.43 5.25
CA ALA A 182 25.53 1.73 5.89
C ALA A 182 25.79 1.63 7.40
N LEU A 183 25.71 0.42 7.99
CA LEU A 183 26.07 0.23 9.39
C LEU A 183 27.55 0.59 9.58
N PRO A 184 27.90 1.37 10.62
CA PRO A 184 29.30 1.51 10.99
C PRO A 184 29.86 0.11 11.27
N THR A 185 30.95 -0.24 10.59
CA THR A 185 31.69 -1.47 10.90
C THR A 185 32.18 -1.35 12.33
N ASP A 186 31.87 -2.34 13.17
CA ASP A 186 32.43 -2.46 14.52
C ASP A 186 33.97 -2.62 14.36
N ASP A 187 34.68 -1.50 14.37
CA ASP A 187 36.15 -1.45 14.46
C ASP A 187 36.46 -1.60 15.96
N ASP A 188 36.61 -2.85 16.39
CA ASP A 188 37.24 -3.26 17.65
C ASP A 188 38.71 -3.66 17.41
#